data_AF-A0A2G2K1Y2-F1
#
_entry.id   AF-A0A2G2K1Y2-F1
#
_cell.length_a   1.000
_cell.length_b   1.000
_cell.length_c   1.000
_cell.angle_alpha   90.00
_cell.angle_beta   90.00
_cell.angle_gamma   90.00
#
_symmetry.space_group_name_H-M   'P 1'
#
loop_
_entity.id
_entity.type
_entity.pdbx_description
1 polymer ?
#
loop_
_entity_poly.entity_id
_entity_poly.type
_entity_poly.pdbx_seq_one_letter_code
_entity_poly.pdbx_strand_id
1 'polypeptide(L)'
;MKINFDLVRIGKKRKNLNSEYVLKENVRLLKLSIRDLLENEVCSNKNNSDSMTMIVPARGYVIKIRLQDINDVYIRKILNDRFPGYIYKGSYDTILDNSDTRVIFR
;
A
#
# COMPACT_ATOMS: atom_id res chain seq x y z
N MET A 1 -9.46 -5.61 -12.22
CA MET A 1 -9.73 -5.95 -10.79
C MET A 1 -9.91 -4.70 -9.94
N LYS A 2 -10.79 -4.72 -8.92
CA LYS A 2 -10.93 -3.62 -7.95
C LYS A 2 -10.04 -3.82 -6.72
N ILE A 3 -9.23 -2.83 -6.35
CA ILE A 3 -8.43 -2.87 -5.11
C ILE A 3 -8.85 -1.77 -4.15
N ASN A 4 -9.13 -2.19 -2.92
CA ASN A 4 -9.34 -1.29 -1.78
C ASN A 4 -8.00 -1.09 -1.07
N PHE A 5 -7.61 0.16 -0.85
CA PHE A 5 -6.35 0.48 -0.19
C PHE A 5 -6.62 0.92 1.25
N ASP A 6 -6.07 0.17 2.21
CA ASP A 6 -5.97 0.62 3.59
C ASP A 6 -4.61 1.29 3.80
N LEU A 7 -4.56 2.37 4.58
CA LEU A 7 -3.33 3.13 4.78
C LEU A 7 -2.96 3.14 6.25
N VAL A 8 -1.80 2.59 6.55
CA VAL A 8 -1.22 2.59 7.91
C VAL A 8 0.04 3.43 7.90
N ARG A 9 0.20 4.29 8.91
CA ARG A 9 1.42 5.07 9.08
C ARG A 9 2.27 4.48 10.19
N ILE A 10 3.54 4.25 9.94
CA ILE A 10 4.48 3.94 11.02
C ILE A 10 4.92 5.25 11.65
N GLY A 11 4.63 5.42 12.94
CA GLY A 11 5.01 6.60 13.72
C GLY A 11 4.11 7.82 13.47
N LYS A 12 4.62 9.00 13.84
CA LYS A 12 3.84 10.25 13.86
C LYS A 12 3.87 10.98 12.51
N LYS A 13 2.86 11.83 12.28
CA LYS A 13 2.85 12.80 11.18
C LYS A 13 4.08 13.73 11.28
N ARG A 14 4.73 14.02 10.15
CA ARG A 14 5.88 14.93 10.12
C ARG A 14 5.43 16.36 10.34
N LYS A 15 6.30 17.12 11.01
CA LYS A 15 6.11 18.56 11.22
C LYS A 15 6.33 19.37 9.93
N ASN A 16 7.23 18.90 9.07
CA ASN A 16 7.50 19.55 7.78
C ASN A 16 6.38 19.25 6.78
N LEU A 17 5.67 20.28 6.34
CA LEU A 17 4.54 20.18 5.43
C LEU A 17 4.94 19.67 4.04
N ASN A 18 6.08 20.12 3.49
CA ASN A 18 6.57 19.65 2.19
C ASN A 18 6.89 18.17 2.24
N SER A 19 7.49 17.69 3.33
CA SER A 19 7.75 16.26 3.51
C SER A 19 6.47 15.43 3.58
N GLU A 20 5.41 15.93 4.22
CA GLU A 20 4.10 15.27 4.22
C GLU A 20 3.42 15.30 2.85
N TYR A 21 3.56 16.41 2.12
CA TYR A 21 3.03 16.54 0.77
C TYR A 21 3.67 15.51 -0.18
N VAL A 22 4.99 15.34 -0.12
CA VAL A 22 5.70 14.32 -0.90
C VAL A 22 5.21 12.91 -0.56
N LEU A 23 4.97 12.61 0.73
CA LEU A 23 4.40 11.31 1.12
C LEU A 23 2.99 11.11 0.53
N LYS A 24 2.16 12.15 0.58
CA LYS A 24 0.79 12.11 0.03
C LYS A 24 0.81 11.85 -1.48
N GLU A 25 1.65 12.57 -2.22
CA GLU A 25 1.78 12.36 -3.66
C GLU A 25 2.32 10.97 -3.99
N ASN A 26 3.31 10.48 -3.25
CA ASN A 26 3.84 9.12 -3.47
C ASN A 26 2.79 8.03 -3.20
N VAL A 27 1.91 8.22 -2.20
CA VAL A 27 0.76 7.33 -2.02
C VAL A 27 -0.15 7.38 -3.24
N ARG A 28 -0.51 8.59 -3.69
CA ARG A 28 -1.43 8.78 -4.82
C ARG A 28 -0.89 8.11 -6.08
N LEU A 29 0.37 8.37 -6.42
CA LEU A 29 1.04 7.78 -7.58
C LEU A 29 1.05 6.25 -7.50
N LEU A 30 1.45 5.69 -6.37
CA LEU A 30 1.50 4.23 -6.21
C LEU A 30 0.10 3.58 -6.32
N LYS A 31 -0.95 4.22 -5.78
CA LYS A 31 -2.33 3.74 -5.95
C LYS A 31 -2.76 3.71 -7.42
N LEU A 32 -2.44 4.77 -8.17
CA LEU A 32 -2.74 4.82 -9.60
C LEU A 32 -1.99 3.73 -10.34
N SER A 33 -0.67 3.62 -10.14
CA SER A 33 0.14 2.61 -10.80
C SER A 33 -0.32 1.17 -10.53
N ILE A 34 -0.75 0.87 -9.30
CA ILE A 34 -1.30 -0.46 -8.96
C ILE A 34 -2.66 -0.68 -9.62
N ARG A 35 -3.53 0.34 -9.65
CA ARG A 35 -4.84 0.25 -10.31
C ARG A 35 -4.69 0.02 -11.80
N ASP A 36 -3.85 0.81 -12.45
CA ASP A 36 -3.62 0.73 -13.89
C ASP A 36 -3.02 -0.64 -14.27
N LEU A 37 -2.08 -1.14 -13.45
CA LEU A 37 -1.50 -2.47 -13.65
C LEU A 37 -2.53 -3.60 -13.58
N LEU A 38 -3.53 -3.48 -12.70
CA LEU A 38 -4.47 -4.54 -12.39
C LEU A 38 -5.86 -4.31 -12.99
N GLU A 39 -6.04 -3.29 -13.82
CA GLU A 39 -7.32 -2.91 -14.41
C GLU A 39 -7.93 -4.08 -15.21
N ASN A 40 -7.11 -4.70 -16.06
CA ASN A 40 -7.50 -5.80 -16.94
C ASN A 40 -7.34 -7.19 -16.30
N GLU A 41 -6.82 -7.28 -15.09
CA GLU A 41 -6.64 -8.55 -14.40
C GLU A 41 -7.94 -9.02 -13.73
N VAL A 42 -8.08 -10.34 -13.61
CA VAL A 42 -9.18 -11.00 -12.92
C VAL A 42 -8.58 -11.80 -11.76
N CYS A 43 -9.00 -11.52 -10.53
CA CYS A 43 -8.62 -12.33 -9.39
C CYS A 43 -9.59 -13.47 -9.14
N SER A 44 -9.12 -14.50 -8.43
CA SER A 44 -9.91 -15.68 -8.07
C SER A 44 -11.09 -15.41 -7.12
N ASN A 45 -11.25 -14.18 -6.63
CA ASN A 45 -12.30 -13.82 -5.69
C ASN A 45 -13.63 -13.56 -6.42
N LYS A 46 -14.77 -13.98 -5.83
CA LYS A 46 -16.11 -13.88 -6.45
C LYS A 46 -16.48 -12.46 -6.89
N ASN A 47 -15.96 -11.45 -6.21
CA ASN A 47 -16.24 -10.03 -6.50
C ASN A 47 -15.15 -9.35 -7.35
N ASN A 48 -14.18 -10.10 -7.87
CA ASN A 48 -12.99 -9.59 -8.55
C ASN A 48 -12.34 -8.40 -7.81
N SER A 49 -12.22 -8.54 -6.48
CA SER A 49 -11.74 -7.50 -5.60
C SER A 49 -10.89 -8.03 -4.46
N ASP A 50 -9.85 -7.30 -4.08
CA ASP A 50 -9.07 -7.53 -2.85
C ASP A 50 -8.80 -6.21 -2.11
N SER A 51 -8.27 -6.34 -0.91
CA SER A 51 -7.80 -5.23 -0.08
C SER A 51 -6.30 -5.32 0.12
N MET A 52 -5.62 -4.19 0.18
CA MET A 52 -4.18 -4.11 0.36
C MET A 52 -3.84 -3.00 1.36
N THR A 53 -3.00 -3.32 2.35
CA THR A 53 -2.42 -2.32 3.22
C THR A 53 -1.20 -1.67 2.56
N MET A 54 -1.22 -0.33 2.52
CA MET A 54 -0.09 0.52 2.17
C MET A 54 0.50 1.13 3.44
N ILE A 55 1.82 1.10 3.56
CA ILE A 55 2.56 1.55 4.72
C ILE A 55 3.26 2.87 4.40
N VAL A 56 2.87 3.93 5.11
CA VAL A 56 3.55 5.23 5.11
C VAL A 56 4.68 5.18 6.13
N PRO A 57 5.94 5.32 5.74
CA PRO A 57 7.05 5.10 6.66
C PRO A 57 7.33 6.30 7.57
N ALA A 58 7.84 6.02 8.77
CA ALA A 58 8.34 7.06 9.68
C ALA A 58 9.47 7.88 9.05
N ARG A 59 10.37 7.22 8.29
CA ARG A 59 11.55 7.82 7.64
C ARG A 59 11.56 7.54 6.13
N GLY A 60 12.16 8.43 5.34
CA GLY A 60 12.21 8.32 3.87
C GLY A 60 10.89 8.67 3.18
N TYR A 61 10.75 8.37 1.89
CA TYR A 61 9.54 8.74 1.13
C TYR A 61 8.91 7.59 0.35
N VAL A 62 9.46 6.38 0.49
CA VAL A 62 9.01 5.21 -0.25
C VAL A 62 7.86 4.55 0.52
N ILE A 63 6.66 4.66 -0.02
CA ILE A 63 5.48 3.95 0.47
C ILE A 63 5.69 2.45 0.23
N LYS A 64 5.28 1.61 1.17
CA LYS A 64 5.37 0.16 0.99
C LYS A 64 3.99 -0.47 0.85
N ILE A 65 3.93 -1.66 0.28
CA ILE A 65 2.71 -2.48 0.16
C ILE A 65 2.92 -3.84 0.81
N ARG A 66 1.86 -4.38 1.40
CA ARG A 66 1.86 -5.72 1.99
C ARG A 66 1.21 -6.71 1.03
N LEU A 67 2.04 -7.53 0.38
CA LEU A 67 1.54 -8.54 -0.56
C LEU A 67 0.75 -9.65 0.13
N GLN A 68 1.01 -9.88 1.43
CA GLN A 68 0.33 -10.91 2.22
C GLN A 68 -1.17 -10.65 2.37
N ASP A 69 -1.65 -9.43 2.12
CA ASP A 69 -3.08 -9.10 2.13
C ASP A 69 -3.82 -9.56 0.87
N ILE A 70 -3.08 -9.81 -0.22
CA ILE A 70 -3.64 -10.29 -1.47
C ILE A 70 -3.71 -11.82 -1.45
N ASN A 71 -4.92 -12.35 -1.56
CA ASN A 71 -5.15 -13.79 -1.51
C ASN A 71 -4.66 -14.50 -2.78
N ASP A 72 -4.86 -13.86 -3.93
CA ASP A 72 -4.52 -14.43 -5.24
C ASP A 72 -2.99 -14.48 -5.45
N VAL A 73 -2.46 -15.69 -5.65
CA VAL A 73 -1.03 -15.95 -5.85
C VAL A 73 -0.51 -15.29 -7.13
N TYR A 74 -1.30 -15.30 -8.20
CA TYR A 74 -0.91 -14.71 -9.48
C TYR A 74 -0.85 -13.18 -9.38
N ILE A 75 -1.83 -12.56 -8.73
CA ILE A 75 -1.82 -11.11 -8.49
C ILE A 75 -0.64 -10.72 -7.58
N ARG A 76 -0.35 -11.50 -6.52
CA ARG A 76 0.85 -11.28 -5.69
C ARG A 76 2.15 -11.32 -6.51
N LYS A 77 2.26 -12.27 -7.44
CA LYS A 77 3.43 -12.40 -8.31
C LYS A 77 3.59 -11.18 -9.21
N ILE A 78 2.54 -10.75 -9.90
CA ILE A 78 2.56 -9.54 -10.74
C ILE A 78 3.03 -8.31 -9.95
N LEU A 79 2.46 -8.12 -8.75
CA LEU A 79 2.81 -6.99 -7.89
C LEU A 79 4.26 -7.05 -7.41
N ASN A 80 4.75 -8.25 -7.06
CA ASN A 80 6.14 -8.44 -6.65
C ASN A 80 7.13 -8.15 -7.78
N ASP A 81 6.81 -8.61 -9.00
CA ASP A 81 7.67 -8.45 -10.17
C ASP A 81 7.72 -6.98 -10.64
N ARG A 82 6.58 -6.27 -10.56
CA ARG A 82 6.50 -4.85 -10.96
C ARG A 82 6.97 -3.88 -9.88
N PHE A 83 6.80 -4.20 -8.60
CA PHE A 83 7.10 -3.30 -7.49
C PHE A 83 8.01 -3.92 -6.39
N PRO A 84 9.13 -4.57 -6.74
CA PRO A 84 9.95 -5.28 -5.76
C PRO A 84 10.53 -4.35 -4.68
N GLY A 85 10.85 -3.11 -5.04
CA GLY A 85 11.34 -2.08 -4.12
C GLY A 85 10.27 -1.50 -3.18
N TYR A 86 9.00 -1.79 -3.40
CA TYR A 86 7.87 -1.29 -2.61
C TYR A 86 7.31 -2.34 -1.66
N ILE A 87 7.84 -3.57 -1.63
CA ILE A 87 7.33 -4.61 -0.75
C ILE A 87 7.75 -4.34 0.69
N TYR A 88 6.78 -4.37 1.61
CA TYR A 88 7.02 -4.27 3.04
C TYR A 88 7.60 -5.59 3.56
N LYS A 89 8.75 -5.51 4.23
CA LYS A 89 9.47 -6.67 4.80
C LYS A 89 9.47 -6.70 6.33
N GLY A 90 8.81 -5.73 6.97
CA GLY A 90 8.72 -5.67 8.44
C GLY A 90 7.66 -6.62 9.00
N SER A 91 7.58 -6.72 10.33
CA SER A 91 6.60 -7.59 10.99
C SER A 91 5.17 -7.05 10.87
N TYR A 92 4.21 -7.96 10.96
CA TYR A 92 2.80 -7.60 11.05
C TYR A 92 2.48 -6.87 12.36
N ASP A 93 3.15 -7.23 13.45
CA ASP A 93 2.99 -6.57 14.75
C ASP A 93 3.23 -5.06 14.66
N THR A 94 4.23 -4.64 13.88
CA THR A 94 4.47 -3.19 13.66
C THR A 94 3.28 -2.49 13.01
N ILE A 95 2.52 -3.19 12.16
CA ILE A 95 1.30 -2.64 11.53
C ILE A 95 0.18 -2.58 12.56
N LEU A 96 0.02 -3.64 13.37
CA LEU A 96 -0.98 -3.70 14.45
C LEU A 96 -0.74 -2.63 15.51
N ASP A 97 0.50 -2.45 15.96
CA ASP A 97 0.90 -1.41 16.92
C ASP A 97 0.60 0.01 16.41
N ASN A 98 0.40 0.15 15.10
CA ASN A 98 0.07 1.42 14.45
C ASN A 98 -1.35 1.41 13.85
N SER A 99 -2.24 0.50 14.27
CA SER A 99 -3.62 0.43 13.74
C SER A 99 -4.40 1.72 13.94
N ASP A 100 -4.15 2.44 15.04
CA ASP A 100 -4.83 3.70 15.37
C ASP A 100 -4.34 4.88 14.53
N THR A 101 -3.26 4.68 13.77
CA THR A 101 -2.68 5.70 12.89
C THR A 101 -3.17 5.58 11.46
N ARG A 102 -4.28 4.86 11.21
CA ARG A 102 -4.88 4.77 9.87
C ARG A 102 -5.13 6.16 9.30
N VAL A 103 -4.58 6.43 8.12
CA VAL A 103 -4.60 7.77 7.51
C VAL A 103 -5.48 7.77 6.27
N ILE A 104 -6.42 8.70 6.21
CA ILE A 104 -7.13 9.02 4.97
C ILE A 104 -6.44 10.22 4.34
N PHE A 105 -5.61 9.98 3.33
CA PHE A 105 -5.24 11.06 2.41
C PHE A 105 -6.43 11.32 1.50
N ARG A 106 -7.24 12.34 1.85
CA ARG A 106 -8.28 12.91 1.00
C ARG A 106 -7.66 13.67 -0.17
#